data_AF-A0A947CS96-F1
#
_entry.id   AF-A0A947CS96-F1
#
_cell.length_a   1.000
_cell.length_b   1.000
_cell.length_c   1.000
_cell.angle_alpha   90.00
_cell.angle_beta   90.00
_cell.angle_gamma   90.00
#
_symmetry.space_group_name_H-M   'P 1'
#
loop_
_entity.id
_entity.type
_entity.pdbx_description
1 polymer ?
#
loop_
_entity_poly.entity_id
_entity_poly.type
_entity_poly.pdbx_seq_one_letter_code
_entity_poly.pdbx_strand_id
1 'polypeptide(L)'
;MQPDRKKLRELGDGTFVIEERGGCYRARYRRCRSKCLPPNAMIATPSGQVPIRELEVGMVVWTRSQSGQRVRARIVETSQSPIVGVHHVAKVVLADGRSLQASLRHPMLGGREIQQLSIGGAYDGSEIVEIESLRYTHAQTYD
;
A
#
# COMPACT_ATOMS: atom_id res chain seq x y z
N MET A 1 -1.44 -16.56 9.87
CA MET A 1 -2.41 -17.52 9.34
C MET A 1 -3.80 -17.11 9.80
N GLN A 2 -4.59 -16.42 8.98
CA GLN A 2 -6.00 -16.14 9.28
C GLN A 2 -6.87 -16.69 8.14
N PRO A 3 -7.37 -17.94 8.25
CA PRO A 3 -8.28 -18.47 7.26
C PRO A 3 -9.55 -19.01 7.96
N ASP A 4 -10.52 -18.15 8.26
CA ASP A 4 -11.85 -18.65 8.61
C ASP A 4 -12.98 -17.70 8.22
N ARG A 5 -12.76 -16.95 7.13
CA ARG A 5 -13.73 -16.01 6.58
C ARG A 5 -14.19 -16.52 5.22
N LYS A 6 -15.42 -17.05 5.15
CA LYS A 6 -16.01 -17.56 3.90
C LYS A 6 -17.10 -16.60 3.41
N LYS A 7 -17.00 -16.12 2.16
CA LYS A 7 -18.09 -15.37 1.51
C LYS A 7 -19.21 -16.34 1.14
N LEU A 8 -20.41 -16.11 1.65
CA LEU A 8 -21.60 -16.94 1.40
C LEU A 8 -22.41 -16.43 0.21
N ARG A 9 -22.72 -15.13 0.16
CA ARG A 9 -23.47 -14.53 -0.96
C ARG A 9 -23.24 -13.04 -1.07
N GLU A 10 -23.47 -12.50 -2.26
CA GLU A 10 -23.51 -11.06 -2.53
C GLU A 10 -24.94 -10.52 -2.44
N LEU A 11 -25.10 -9.28 -1.99
CA LEU A 11 -26.38 -8.59 -1.83
C LEU A 11 -26.47 -7.44 -2.85
N GLY A 12 -27.69 -7.08 -3.25
CA GLY A 12 -27.94 -6.08 -4.30
C GLY A 12 -27.49 -4.65 -3.98
N ASP A 13 -27.02 -4.38 -2.76
CA ASP A 13 -26.47 -3.09 -2.33
C ASP A 13 -24.93 -3.05 -2.29
N GLY A 14 -24.26 -4.06 -2.88
CA GLY A 14 -22.80 -4.17 -2.90
C GLY A 14 -22.17 -4.62 -1.58
N THR A 15 -22.98 -5.10 -0.63
CA THR A 15 -22.52 -5.82 0.55
C THR A 15 -22.59 -7.33 0.31
N PHE A 16 -21.98 -8.15 1.18
CA PHE A 16 -21.99 -9.60 1.10
C PHE A 16 -22.14 -10.23 2.48
N VAL A 17 -22.71 -11.42 2.53
CA VAL A 17 -22.77 -12.22 3.75
C VAL A 17 -21.48 -13.03 3.86
N ILE A 18 -20.82 -12.96 5.01
CA ILE A 18 -19.71 -13.82 5.37
C ILE A 18 -20.09 -14.75 6.52
N GLU A 19 -19.47 -15.90 6.56
CA GLU A 19 -19.38 -16.75 7.74
C GLU A 19 -18.00 -16.55 8.37
N GLU A 20 -17.97 -16.27 9.67
CA GLU A 20 -16.76 -16.08 10.47
C GLU A 20 -17.07 -16.53 11.90
N ARG A 21 -16.22 -17.33 12.54
CA ARG A 21 -16.39 -17.77 13.95
C ARG A 21 -17.79 -18.37 14.26
N GLY A 22 -18.37 -19.11 13.32
CA GLY A 22 -19.70 -19.72 13.46
C GLY A 22 -20.89 -18.75 13.38
N GLY A 23 -20.65 -17.48 13.03
CA GLY A 23 -21.68 -16.47 12.84
C GLY A 23 -21.81 -16.03 11.39
N CYS A 24 -23.02 -15.62 10.99
CA CYS A 24 -23.28 -14.98 9.71
C CYS A 24 -23.29 -13.46 9.87
N TYR A 25 -22.44 -12.76 9.13
CA TYR A 25 -22.31 -11.30 9.20
C TYR A 25 -22.53 -10.67 7.83
N ARG A 26 -23.22 -9.53 7.80
CA ARG A 26 -23.22 -8.66 6.64
C ARG A 26 -21.93 -7.84 6.64
N ALA A 27 -21.13 -8.00 5.61
CA ALA A 27 -19.88 -7.28 5.42
C ALA A 27 -19.91 -6.48 4.11
N ARG A 28 -19.05 -5.50 4.01
CA ARG A 28 -18.69 -4.86 2.74
C ARG A 28 -17.21 -5.02 2.54
N TYR A 29 -16.73 -5.00 1.30
CA TYR A 29 -15.31 -4.92 1.06
C TYR A 29 -14.89 -3.59 1.68
N ARG A 30 -13.93 -3.63 2.61
CA ARG A 30 -13.31 -2.38 3.05
C ARG A 30 -12.69 -1.80 1.78
N ARG A 31 -13.16 -0.63 1.33
CA ARG A 31 -12.39 0.17 0.37
C ARG A 31 -10.96 0.22 0.92
N CYS A 32 -9.92 -0.05 0.12
CA CYS A 32 -8.51 0.04 0.56
C CYS A 32 -8.34 1.45 1.16
N ARG A 33 -8.36 1.55 2.49
CA ARG A 33 -8.61 2.81 3.22
C ARG A 33 -7.42 3.26 4.03
N SER A 34 -6.30 2.55 4.00
CA SER A 34 -5.22 2.90 4.92
C SER A 34 -3.83 2.78 4.32
N LYS A 35 -3.40 1.66 3.77
CA LYS A 35 -1.98 1.49 3.39
C LYS A 35 -1.89 0.47 2.27
N CYS A 36 -1.70 0.94 1.04
CA CYS A 36 -1.70 0.08 -0.13
C CYS A 36 -0.69 0.60 -1.16
N LEU A 37 0.22 -0.26 -1.62
CA LEU A 37 1.18 -0.04 -2.70
C LEU A 37 0.83 -0.90 -3.93
N PRO A 38 1.17 -0.46 -5.16
CA PRO A 38 1.02 -1.29 -6.34
C PRO A 38 2.03 -2.44 -6.39
N PRO A 39 1.73 -3.54 -7.10
CA PRO A 39 2.62 -4.71 -7.23
C PRO A 39 4.00 -4.40 -7.81
N ASN A 40 4.14 -3.29 -8.54
CA ASN A 40 5.40 -2.84 -9.14
C ASN A 40 6.10 -1.74 -8.32
N ALA A 41 5.64 -1.42 -7.11
CA ALA A 41 6.35 -0.51 -6.23
C ALA A 41 7.75 -1.07 -5.94
N MET A 42 8.78 -0.29 -6.26
CA MET A 42 10.17 -0.72 -6.11
C MET A 42 10.65 -0.45 -4.69
N ILE A 43 10.99 -1.50 -3.96
CA ILE A 43 11.53 -1.44 -2.61
C ILE A 43 13.04 -1.61 -2.67
N ALA A 44 13.76 -0.70 -2.02
CA ALA A 44 15.22 -0.77 -1.99
C ALA A 44 15.70 -1.90 -1.07
N THR A 45 16.56 -2.79 -1.59
CA THR A 45 17.28 -3.81 -0.83
C THR A 45 18.80 -3.58 -0.92
N PRO A 46 19.63 -4.23 -0.08
CA PRO A 46 21.08 -4.16 -0.23
C PRO A 46 21.60 -4.67 -1.58
N SER A 47 20.86 -5.54 -2.26
CA SER A 47 21.22 -6.12 -3.56
C SER A 47 20.63 -5.38 -4.76
N GLY A 48 19.90 -4.29 -4.53
CA GLY A 48 19.21 -3.52 -5.57
C GLY A 48 17.73 -3.31 -5.27
N GLN A 49 17.01 -2.68 -6.19
CA GLN A 49 15.57 -2.51 -6.05
C GLN A 49 14.82 -3.79 -6.44
N VAL A 50 13.82 -4.17 -5.66
CA VAL A 50 12.97 -5.35 -5.88
C VAL A 50 11.50 -4.91 -5.86
N PRO A 51 10.65 -5.36 -6.81
CA PRO A 51 9.22 -5.10 -6.76
C PRO A 51 8.59 -5.67 -5.48
N ILE A 52 7.68 -4.93 -4.84
CA ILE A 52 7.06 -5.35 -3.57
C ILE A 52 6.38 -6.73 -3.64
N ARG A 53 5.80 -7.09 -4.80
CA ARG A 53 5.15 -8.40 -5.00
C ARG A 53 6.12 -9.59 -4.95
N GLU A 54 7.43 -9.33 -5.09
CA GLU A 54 8.50 -10.33 -5.09
C GLU A 54 9.24 -10.35 -3.74
N LEU A 55 8.81 -9.54 -2.77
CA LEU A 55 9.36 -9.55 -1.43
C LEU A 55 8.73 -10.64 -0.57
N GLU A 56 9.57 -11.31 0.20
CA GLU A 56 9.20 -12.41 1.08
C GLU A 56 9.71 -12.18 2.51
N VAL A 57 9.04 -12.81 3.48
CA VAL A 57 9.48 -12.82 4.88
C VAL A 57 10.91 -13.35 4.97
N GLY A 58 11.76 -12.65 5.73
CA GLY A 58 13.16 -12.98 5.93
C GLY A 58 14.13 -12.24 4.99
N MET A 59 13.65 -11.68 3.87
CA MET A 59 14.45 -10.80 3.00
C MET A 59 14.86 -9.53 3.73
N VAL A 60 15.98 -8.92 3.30
CA VAL A 60 16.50 -7.69 3.89
C VAL A 60 16.17 -6.50 2.99
N VAL A 61 15.54 -5.48 3.57
CA VAL A 61 15.23 -4.21 2.90
C VAL A 61 15.94 -3.05 3.58
N TRP A 62 16.03 -1.93 2.88
CA TRP A 62 16.39 -0.66 3.48
C TRP A 62 15.16 0.00 4.12
N THR A 63 15.29 0.40 5.37
CA THR A 63 14.29 1.17 6.12
C THR A 63 14.97 2.34 6.85
N ARG A 64 14.23 3.09 7.66
CA ARG A 64 14.77 4.18 8.48
C ARG A 64 14.68 3.85 9.96
N SER A 65 15.74 4.18 10.70
CA SER A 65 15.73 4.15 12.17
C SER A 65 14.81 5.24 12.72
N GLN A 66 14.59 5.23 14.04
CA GLN A 66 13.89 6.31 14.73
C GLN A 66 14.57 7.68 14.57
N SER A 67 15.91 7.70 14.43
CA SER A 67 16.69 8.90 14.11
C SER A 67 16.68 9.27 12.62
N GLY A 68 15.92 8.55 11.79
CA GLY A 68 15.80 8.79 10.36
C GLY A 68 17.00 8.30 9.54
N GLN A 69 17.95 7.57 10.12
CA GLN A 69 19.09 7.00 9.41
C GLN A 69 18.68 5.79 8.59
N ARG A 70 19.27 5.61 7.41
CA ARG A 70 19.03 4.43 6.59
C ARG A 70 19.65 3.19 7.24
N VAL A 71 18.85 2.19 7.53
CA VAL A 71 19.26 0.93 8.19
C VAL A 71 18.71 -0.28 7.45
N ARG A 72 19.34 -1.44 7.63
CA ARG A 72 18.86 -2.73 7.10
C ARG A 72 17.89 -3.35 8.09
N ALA A 73 16.78 -3.90 7.62
CA ALA A 73 15.85 -4.67 8.43
C ALA A 73 15.37 -5.91 7.67
N ARG A 74 15.05 -6.98 8.40
CA ARG A 74 14.39 -8.16 7.83
C ARG A 74 12.89 -7.95 7.78
N ILE A 75 12.27 -8.39 6.69
CA ILE A 75 10.82 -8.46 6.56
C ILE A 75 10.31 -9.52 7.54
N VAL A 76 9.38 -9.15 8.41
CA VAL A 76 8.76 -10.05 9.40
C VAL A 76 7.37 -10.52 9.00
N GLU A 77 6.69 -9.72 8.17
CA GLU A 77 5.34 -9.96 7.68
C GLU A 77 5.21 -9.28 6.32
N THR A 78 4.44 -9.90 5.42
CA THR A 78 3.99 -9.29 4.17
C THR A 78 2.48 -9.33 4.14
N SER A 79 1.86 -8.30 3.58
CA SER A 79 0.41 -8.24 3.44
C SER A 79 0.01 -7.99 1.98
N GLN A 80 -1.06 -8.63 1.56
CA GLN A 80 -1.69 -8.36 0.27
C GLN A 80 -3.21 -8.31 0.43
N SER A 81 -3.85 -7.43 -0.32
CA SER A 81 -5.29 -7.24 -0.29
C SER A 81 -5.88 -7.16 -1.70
N PRO A 82 -6.92 -7.94 -2.02
CA PRO A 82 -7.61 -7.81 -3.29
C PRO A 82 -8.33 -6.48 -3.38
N ILE A 83 -8.28 -5.87 -4.56
CA ILE A 83 -9.07 -4.67 -4.88
C ILE A 83 -10.44 -5.09 -5.35
N VAL A 84 -11.47 -4.49 -4.77
CA VAL A 84 -12.85 -4.64 -5.22
C VAL A 84 -13.45 -3.27 -5.51
N GLY A 85 -13.99 -3.13 -6.72
CA GLY A 85 -14.52 -1.86 -7.23
C GLY A 85 -13.44 -0.90 -7.72
N VAL A 86 -13.81 0.37 -7.85
CA VAL A 86 -12.90 1.42 -8.32
C VAL A 86 -11.96 1.84 -7.19
N HIS A 87 -10.66 1.74 -7.44
CA HIS A 87 -9.61 2.19 -6.52
C HIS A 87 -8.72 3.21 -7.23
N HIS A 88 -8.20 4.18 -6.47
CA HIS A 88 -7.31 5.22 -6.98
C HIS A 88 -6.07 5.30 -6.09
N VAL A 89 -4.94 5.59 -6.72
CA VAL A 89 -3.65 5.82 -6.07
C VAL A 89 -3.10 7.17 -6.51
N ALA A 90 -2.32 7.80 -5.65
CA ALA A 90 -1.52 8.95 -6.06
C ALA A 90 -0.23 8.45 -6.70
N LYS A 91 0.11 8.99 -7.88
CA LYS A 91 1.45 8.98 -8.45
C LYS A 91 2.10 10.31 -8.11
N VAL A 92 3.27 10.26 -7.48
CA VAL A 92 4.05 11.43 -7.12
C VAL A 92 5.38 11.35 -7.85
N VAL A 93 5.78 12.41 -8.54
CA VAL A 93 7.08 12.52 -9.21
C VAL A 93 7.90 13.60 -8.51
N LEU A 94 9.17 13.27 -8.26
CA LEU A 94 10.14 14.15 -7.63
C LEU A 94 11.07 14.77 -8.67
N ALA A 95 11.62 15.94 -8.38
CA ALA A 95 12.50 16.70 -9.27
C ALA A 95 13.78 15.93 -9.66
N ASP A 96 14.22 14.99 -8.84
CA ASP A 96 15.35 14.10 -9.12
C ASP A 96 15.01 12.89 -10.00
N GLY A 97 13.79 12.84 -10.55
CA GLY A 97 13.31 11.79 -11.45
C GLY A 97 12.75 10.55 -10.74
N ARG A 98 12.84 10.47 -9.40
CA ARG A 98 12.17 9.39 -8.66
C ARG A 98 10.66 9.56 -8.73
N SER A 99 9.93 8.45 -8.67
CA SER A 99 8.48 8.46 -8.53
C SER A 99 8.02 7.38 -7.56
N LEU A 100 6.84 7.59 -6.97
CA LEU A 100 6.17 6.62 -6.13
C LEU A 100 4.68 6.58 -6.45
N GLN A 101 4.07 5.42 -6.20
CA GLN A 101 2.64 5.23 -6.29
C GLN A 101 2.12 4.61 -5.00
N ALA A 102 1.09 5.20 -4.41
CA ALA A 102 0.53 4.72 -3.15
C ALA A 102 -0.93 5.16 -2.99
N SER A 103 -1.70 4.44 -2.17
CA SER A 103 -3.02 4.90 -1.76
C SER A 103 -2.93 6.27 -1.05
N LEU A 104 -3.91 7.13 -1.26
CA LEU A 104 -3.94 8.49 -0.69
C LEU A 104 -3.74 8.56 0.83
N ARG A 105 -4.18 7.54 1.56
CA ARG A 105 -4.08 7.47 3.03
C ARG A 105 -2.85 6.74 3.54
N HIS A 106 -1.97 6.29 2.64
CA HIS A 106 -0.74 5.62 3.03
C HIS A 106 0.08 6.57 3.92
N PRO A 107 0.47 6.16 5.14
CA PRO A 107 1.31 6.98 5.97
C PRO A 107 2.71 7.05 5.37
N MET A 108 3.27 8.25 5.43
CA MET A 108 4.66 8.55 5.22
C MET A 108 5.40 8.48 6.55
N LEU A 109 6.72 8.66 6.49
CA LEU A 109 7.52 8.87 7.70
C LEU A 109 6.95 10.05 8.50
N GLY A 110 6.80 9.87 9.81
CA GLY A 110 6.22 10.87 10.70
C GLY A 110 4.69 10.87 10.75
N GLY A 111 4.01 9.92 10.07
CA GLY A 111 2.57 9.67 10.23
C GLY A 111 1.65 10.56 9.38
N ARG A 112 2.20 11.52 8.64
CA ARG A 112 1.46 12.25 7.61
C ARG A 112 1.03 11.33 6.48
N GLU A 113 -0.13 11.58 5.86
CA GLU A 113 -0.65 10.74 4.76
C GLU A 113 -0.20 11.29 3.39
N ILE A 114 -0.08 10.43 2.37
CA ILE A 114 0.28 10.82 0.98
C ILE A 114 -0.62 11.94 0.43
N GLN A 115 -1.91 11.96 0.77
CA GLN A 115 -2.85 13.01 0.35
C GLN A 115 -2.50 14.41 0.86
N GLN A 116 -1.60 14.51 1.84
CA GLN A 116 -1.13 15.78 2.39
C GLN A 116 0.10 16.32 1.66
N LEU A 117 0.58 15.63 0.63
CA LEU A 117 1.64 16.12 -0.24
C LEU A 117 1.10 17.20 -1.19
N SER A 118 1.97 18.14 -1.55
CA SER A 118 1.66 19.23 -2.48
C SER A 118 2.84 19.46 -3.41
N ILE A 119 2.54 19.86 -4.66
CA ILE A 119 3.57 20.30 -5.62
C ILE A 119 4.35 21.48 -5.02
N GLY A 120 5.67 21.51 -5.24
CA GLY A 120 6.62 22.45 -4.62
C GLY A 120 6.99 22.10 -3.17
N GLY A 121 6.33 21.13 -2.55
CA GLY A 121 6.73 20.58 -1.25
C GLY A 121 7.90 19.59 -1.38
N ALA A 122 8.56 19.27 -0.27
CA ALA A 122 9.63 18.27 -0.26
C ALA A 122 9.14 16.89 0.22
N TYR A 123 9.60 15.84 -0.44
CA TYR A 123 9.45 14.46 -0.02
C TYR A 123 10.77 13.69 -0.21
N ASP A 124 11.21 13.01 0.83
CA ASP A 124 12.47 12.25 0.86
C ASP A 124 13.68 13.04 0.31
N GLY A 125 13.78 14.31 0.72
CA GLY A 125 14.87 15.22 0.36
C GLY A 125 14.78 15.85 -1.03
N SER A 126 13.70 15.61 -1.78
CA SER A 126 13.53 16.13 -3.15
C SER A 126 12.21 16.86 -3.31
N GLU A 127 12.16 17.84 -4.21
CA GLU A 127 10.94 18.60 -4.50
C GLU A 127 9.93 17.76 -5.27
N ILE A 128 8.65 17.91 -4.94
CA ILE A 128 7.54 17.27 -5.66
C ILE A 128 7.17 18.14 -6.85
N VAL A 129 7.31 17.60 -8.05
CA VAL A 129 7.01 18.31 -9.31
C VAL A 129 5.67 17.90 -9.92
N GLU A 130 5.17 16.72 -9.58
CA GLU A 130 3.90 16.20 -10.10
C GLU A 130 3.17 15.40 -9.02
N ILE A 131 1.85 15.58 -8.96
CA ILE A 131 0.94 14.70 -8.22
C ILE A 131 -0.25 14.40 -9.13
N GLU A 132 -0.48 13.12 -9.42
CA GLU A 132 -1.56 12.65 -10.27
C GLU A 132 -2.41 11.60 -9.54
N SER A 133 -3.74 11.69 -9.62
CA SER A 133 -4.65 10.65 -9.13
C SER A 133 -4.94 9.66 -10.25
N LEU A 134 -4.38 8.47 -10.15
CA LEU A 134 -4.53 7.41 -11.14
C LEU A 134 -5.61 6.42 -10.72
N ARG A 135 -6.44 6.00 -11.67
CA ARG A 135 -7.26 4.80 -11.48
C ARG A 135 -6.33 3.60 -11.36
N TYR A 136 -6.49 2.87 -10.27
CA TYR A 136 -5.75 1.66 -9.99
C TYR A 136 -6.34 0.49 -10.79
N THR A 137 -5.49 -0.22 -11.53
CA THR A 137 -5.90 -1.27 -12.47
C THR A 137 -5.45 -2.68 -12.06
N HIS A 138 -4.58 -2.79 -11.05
CA HIS A 138 -4.14 -4.09 -10.57
C HIS A 138 -5.20 -4.75 -9.68
N ALA A 139 -5.22 -6.08 -9.69
CA ALA A 139 -6.19 -6.86 -8.91
C ALA A 139 -5.91 -6.85 -7.40
N GLN A 140 -4.69 -6.53 -6.98
CA GLN A 140 -4.22 -6.67 -5.61
C GLN A 140 -3.23 -5.58 -5.24
N THR A 141 -3.24 -5.18 -3.98
CA THR A 141 -2.31 -4.22 -3.35
C THR A 141 -1.45 -4.89 -2.29
N TYR A 142 -0.33 -4.26 -1.94
CA TYR A 142 0.70 -4.78 -1.04
C TYR A 142 1.08 -3.74 0.03
N ASP A 143 1.56 -4.18 1.18
CA ASP A 143 2.22 -3.39 2.25
C ASP A 143 3.18 -4.31 3.02
#